data_AF-A0AAE0KY05-F1
#
_entry.id   AF-A0AAE0KY05-F1
#
_cell.length_a   1.000
_cell.length_b   1.000
_cell.length_c   1.000
_cell.angle_alpha   90.00
_cell.angle_beta   90.00
_cell.angle_gamma   90.00
#
_symmetry.space_group_name_H-M   'P 1'
#
loop_
_entity.id
_entity.type
_entity.pdbx_description
1 polymer ?
#
loop_
_entity_poly.entity_id
_entity_poly.type
_entity_poly.pdbx_seq_one_letter_code
_entity_poly.pdbx_strand_id
1 'polypeptide(L)'
;MRTQTRERQSRAELTTSSCFSLSCRPAFAPRRPPRHRSFNVASSASDEVPATLTEETVWRLVLSLSEPAKTDDEADISGPSINVVMKLKFLEDQGYEPPQGTVEVVEDELGLISEEGFNFWKLAEEEGEDPLDKGGLWIWGLFSEPLYPLMNIQLDVNEVPISDGTTFPAGKLFMKVPHARGSKTGVALSGGTLSVRQIVAYQADLIGLSKANIAEVRPCGTVRFTSTAA
;
A
#
# COMPACT_ATOMS: atom_id res chain seq x y z
N MET A 1 47.94 -27.01 52.15
CA MET A 1 47.38 -28.28 52.67
C MET A 1 46.03 -28.50 52.01
N ARG A 2 45.87 -29.62 51.27
CA ARG A 2 44.65 -30.44 51.02
C ARG A 2 43.36 -29.68 50.62
N THR A 3 42.59 -29.99 49.57
CA THR A 3 42.30 -31.21 48.80
C THR A 3 41.27 -30.78 47.71
N GLN A 4 41.39 -31.19 46.43
CA GLN A 4 40.54 -32.19 45.73
C GLN A 4 39.03 -31.81 45.60
N THR A 5 38.22 -32.05 44.56
CA THR A 5 38.19 -32.89 43.33
C THR A 5 36.77 -32.63 42.72
N ARG A 6 36.57 -32.43 41.40
CA ARG A 6 35.86 -33.31 40.39
C ARG A 6 34.40 -33.67 40.78
N GLU A 7 33.36 -33.83 39.95
CA GLU A 7 33.17 -34.48 38.64
C GLU A 7 31.63 -34.37 38.36
N ARG A 8 31.16 -33.86 37.22
CA ARG A 8 30.53 -34.55 36.06
C ARG A 8 29.36 -35.54 36.32
N GLN A 9 28.35 -35.41 35.44
CA GLN A 9 27.40 -36.44 34.94
C GLN A 9 26.30 -36.93 35.91
N SER A 10 25.12 -37.41 35.49
CA SER A 10 24.31 -37.46 34.26
C SER A 10 22.97 -38.12 34.66
N ARG A 11 22.09 -38.39 33.68
CA ARG A 11 20.87 -39.23 33.73
C ARG A 11 19.57 -38.61 34.25
N ALA A 12 18.76 -38.17 33.30
CA ALA A 12 17.30 -38.21 33.38
C ALA A 12 16.83 -39.64 33.06
N GLU A 13 16.03 -40.23 33.95
CA GLU A 13 15.35 -41.50 33.75
C GLU A 13 13.96 -41.27 33.15
N LEU A 14 13.67 -42.04 32.10
CA LEU A 14 12.36 -42.25 31.50
C LEU A 14 11.52 -43.18 32.39
N THR A 15 10.27 -42.82 32.67
CA THR A 15 9.26 -43.77 33.12
C THR A 15 7.86 -43.43 32.60
N THR A 16 7.28 -44.44 31.93
CA THR A 16 5.86 -44.86 31.91
C THR A 16 4.79 -43.85 31.45
N SER A 17 4.15 -44.02 30.28
CA SER A 17 3.21 -45.07 29.82
C SER A 17 1.77 -44.92 30.35
N SER A 18 0.84 -44.90 29.38
CA SER A 18 -0.52 -45.51 29.41
C SER A 18 -1.75 -44.58 29.38
N CYS A 19 -2.39 -44.60 28.20
CA CYS A 19 -3.81 -44.82 27.92
C CYS A 19 -4.91 -43.74 28.08
N PHE A 20 -5.56 -43.52 26.93
CA PHE A 20 -7.00 -43.38 26.66
C PHE A 20 -7.79 -42.23 27.29
N SER A 21 -8.21 -41.28 26.45
CA SER A 21 -9.65 -41.01 26.29
C SER A 21 -9.95 -40.44 24.89
N LEU A 22 -10.83 -41.13 24.17
CA LEU A 22 -11.56 -40.61 23.02
C LEU A 22 -12.53 -39.54 23.54
N SER A 23 -12.30 -38.28 23.17
CA SER A 23 -13.24 -37.18 23.39
C SER A 23 -13.71 -36.65 22.04
N CYS A 24 -15.01 -36.41 21.97
CA CYS A 24 -15.81 -36.18 20.78
C CYS A 24 -15.36 -34.97 19.96
N ARG A 25 -15.44 -35.11 18.63
CA ARG A 25 -15.40 -34.01 17.67
C ARG A 25 -16.53 -33.01 17.96
N PRO A 26 -16.28 -31.71 18.13
CA PRO A 26 -17.30 -30.72 17.89
C PRO A 26 -17.55 -30.60 16.38
N ALA A 27 -18.83 -30.55 16.05
CA ALA A 27 -19.35 -30.43 14.70
C ALA A 27 -18.80 -29.19 13.97
N PHE A 28 -18.62 -29.37 12.68
CA PHE A 28 -18.34 -28.36 11.68
C PHE A 28 -19.34 -27.20 11.82
N ALA A 29 -18.91 -26.08 12.38
CA ALA A 29 -19.65 -24.83 12.28
C ALA A 29 -19.37 -24.24 10.89
N PRO A 30 -20.39 -23.97 10.05
CA PRO A 30 -20.16 -23.29 8.78
C PRO A 30 -19.60 -21.89 9.08
N ARG A 31 -18.36 -21.64 8.65
CA ARG A 31 -17.79 -20.28 8.61
C ARG A 31 -18.73 -19.43 7.79
N ARG A 32 -19.39 -18.46 8.41
CA ARG A 32 -20.12 -17.43 7.67
C ARG A 32 -19.12 -16.76 6.72
N PRO A 33 -19.45 -16.57 5.44
CA PRO A 33 -18.62 -15.76 4.57
C PRO A 33 -18.44 -14.37 5.20
N PRO A 34 -17.29 -13.71 5.00
CA PRO A 34 -17.12 -12.33 5.43
C PRO A 34 -18.30 -11.52 4.88
N ARG A 35 -19.02 -10.83 5.77
CA ARG A 35 -20.02 -9.85 5.36
C ARG A 35 -19.28 -8.83 4.51
N HIS A 36 -19.53 -8.84 3.20
CA HIS A 36 -19.23 -7.70 2.35
C HIS A 36 -19.80 -6.47 3.05
N ARG A 37 -18.90 -5.60 3.50
CA ARG A 37 -19.25 -4.31 4.08
C ARG A 37 -19.84 -3.52 2.91
N SER A 38 -21.16 -3.50 2.83
CA SER A 38 -21.89 -2.66 1.89
C SER A 38 -21.46 -1.23 2.19
N PHE A 39 -20.71 -0.65 1.26
CA PHE A 39 -20.36 0.76 1.34
C PHE A 39 -21.63 1.57 1.15
N ASN A 40 -22.22 2.04 2.25
CA ASN A 40 -23.15 3.15 2.19
C ASN A 40 -22.33 4.42 1.95
N VAL A 41 -22.03 4.71 0.69
CA VAL A 41 -21.66 6.06 0.27
C VAL A 41 -22.95 6.86 0.32
N ALA A 42 -23.03 7.81 1.25
CA ALA A 42 -24.12 8.78 1.28
C ALA A 42 -24.04 9.61 -0.01
N SER A 43 -24.88 9.25 -0.98
CA SER A 43 -25.13 10.03 -2.19
C SER A 43 -25.96 11.25 -1.76
N SER A 44 -25.30 12.38 -1.59
CA SER A 44 -25.94 13.68 -1.78
C SER A 44 -26.13 13.86 -3.27
N ALA A 45 -27.35 13.60 -3.75
CA ALA A 45 -27.76 13.81 -5.13
C ALA A 45 -27.92 15.32 -5.41
N SER A 46 -26.82 15.96 -5.78
CA SER A 46 -26.80 17.12 -6.67
C SER A 46 -26.48 16.63 -8.09
N ASP A 47 -26.96 17.34 -9.10
CA ASP A 47 -26.77 17.09 -10.54
C ASP A 47 -25.29 17.31 -10.96
N GLU A 48 -24.38 16.60 -10.30
CA GLU A 48 -22.94 16.76 -10.43
C GLU A 48 -22.43 15.87 -11.58
N VAL A 49 -21.62 16.46 -12.45
CA VAL A 49 -20.93 15.74 -13.52
C VAL A 49 -20.16 14.57 -12.89
N PRO A 50 -20.36 13.32 -13.37
CA PRO A 50 -19.71 12.17 -12.79
C PRO A 50 -18.20 12.30 -12.88
N ALA A 51 -17.49 12.05 -11.78
CA ALA A 51 -16.04 12.14 -11.75
C ALA A 51 -15.40 11.15 -12.74
N THR A 52 -14.34 11.59 -13.42
CA THR A 52 -13.62 10.83 -14.44
C THR A 52 -12.12 10.75 -14.11
N LEU A 53 -11.40 9.85 -14.79
CA LEU A 53 -9.93 9.82 -14.80
C LEU A 53 -9.37 10.61 -16.00
N THR A 54 -10.03 11.71 -16.35
CA THR A 54 -9.63 12.61 -17.45
C THR A 54 -9.32 14.01 -16.91
N GLU A 55 -8.79 14.88 -17.78
CA GLU A 55 -8.43 16.27 -17.47
C GLU A 55 -9.59 17.15 -16.98
N GLU A 56 -10.83 16.68 -17.18
CA GLU A 56 -12.06 17.35 -16.81
C GLU A 56 -12.29 17.35 -15.30
N THR A 57 -11.80 16.32 -14.59
CA THR A 57 -12.01 16.18 -13.15
C THR A 57 -10.74 16.57 -12.38
N VAL A 58 -10.86 17.57 -11.51
CA VAL A 58 -9.79 17.94 -10.57
C VAL A 58 -9.98 17.18 -9.26
N TRP A 59 -8.99 16.36 -8.92
CA TRP A 59 -8.98 15.57 -7.70
C TRP A 59 -8.20 16.29 -6.63
N ARG A 60 -8.80 16.45 -5.45
CA ARG A 60 -8.10 16.94 -4.25
C ARG A 60 -7.66 15.75 -3.42
N LEU A 61 -6.37 15.65 -3.16
CA LEU A 61 -5.75 14.61 -2.36
C LEU A 61 -5.29 15.18 -1.04
N VAL A 62 -5.47 14.39 0.01
CA VAL A 62 -4.88 14.63 1.32
C VAL A 62 -3.96 13.45 1.62
N LEU A 63 -2.66 13.71 1.63
CA LEU A 63 -1.61 12.75 1.98
C LEU A 63 -1.25 12.94 3.45
N SER A 64 -1.41 11.89 4.24
CA SER A 64 -0.86 11.84 5.60
C SER A 64 0.45 11.09 5.55
N LEU A 65 1.55 11.82 5.43
CA LEU A 65 2.92 11.29 5.32
C LEU A 65 3.55 11.16 6.70
N SER A 66 4.40 10.16 6.84
CA SER A 66 5.16 9.85 8.06
C SER A 66 6.52 9.29 7.66
N GLU A 67 7.44 9.19 8.63
CA GLU A 67 8.70 8.51 8.39
C GLU A 67 8.44 7.06 7.91
N PRO A 68 9.12 6.59 6.86
CA PRO A 68 8.93 5.24 6.34
C PRO A 68 9.18 4.19 7.43
N ALA A 69 8.30 3.18 7.50
CA ALA A 69 8.45 2.12 8.48
C ALA A 69 9.80 1.40 8.33
N LYS A 70 10.37 0.97 9.45
CA LYS A 70 11.64 0.21 9.47
C LYS A 70 11.46 -1.24 9.02
N THR A 71 10.24 -1.74 9.13
CA THR A 71 9.81 -3.07 8.69
C THR A 71 8.68 -2.90 7.67
N ASP A 72 8.21 -3.99 7.08
CA ASP A 72 7.09 -3.96 6.13
C ASP A 72 5.73 -3.84 6.82
N ASP A 73 5.69 -3.85 8.15
CA ASP A 73 4.47 -3.76 8.93
C ASP A 73 4.00 -2.30 9.05
N GLU A 74 2.79 -2.00 8.59
CA GLU A 74 2.17 -0.67 8.72
C GLU A 74 2.01 -0.22 10.19
N ALA A 75 2.01 -1.17 11.13
CA ALA A 75 1.94 -0.90 12.57
C ALA A 75 3.20 -0.20 13.12
N ASP A 76 4.32 -0.26 12.39
CA ASP A 76 5.59 0.35 12.78
C ASP A 76 5.71 1.82 12.33
N ILE A 77 4.67 2.36 11.70
CA ILE A 77 4.55 3.80 11.43
C ILE A 77 4.24 4.53 12.74
N SER A 78 5.29 4.78 13.52
CA SER A 78 5.25 5.51 14.78
C SER A 78 6.21 6.69 14.71
N GLY A 79 5.79 7.74 14.02
CA GLY A 79 6.57 8.97 13.87
C GLY A 79 5.70 10.20 13.71
N PRO A 80 6.29 11.41 13.78
CA PRO A 80 5.60 12.64 13.41
C PRO A 80 5.05 12.51 11.99
N SER A 81 3.82 13.00 11.79
CA SER A 81 3.16 12.98 10.49
C SER A 81 2.82 14.39 10.01
N ILE A 82 2.92 14.58 8.70
CA ILE A 82 2.55 15.83 8.01
C ILE A 82 1.38 15.54 7.08
N ASN A 83 0.41 16.46 7.04
CA ASN A 83 -0.67 16.40 6.07
C ASN A 83 -0.35 17.34 4.91
N VAL A 84 -0.22 16.77 3.72
CA VAL A 84 -0.02 17.50 2.47
C VAL A 84 -1.33 17.49 1.70
N VAL A 85 -1.80 18.66 1.29
CA VAL A 85 -2.97 18.79 0.42
C VAL A 85 -2.47 19.15 -0.97
N MET A 86 -2.94 18.42 -1.97
CA MET A 86 -2.59 18.67 -3.36
C MET A 86 -3.81 18.52 -4.28
N LYS A 87 -3.75 19.16 -5.44
CA LYS A 87 -4.73 18.97 -6.51
C LYS A 87 -4.05 18.40 -7.73
N LEU A 88 -4.68 17.42 -8.37
CA LEU A 88 -4.17 16.80 -9.58
C LEU A 88 -5.28 16.47 -10.56
N LYS A 89 -4.87 16.21 -11.80
CA LYS A 89 -5.69 15.68 -12.89
C LYS A 89 -5.08 14.38 -13.38
N PHE A 90 -5.95 13.50 -13.86
CA PHE A 90 -5.53 12.27 -14.53
C PHE A 90 -5.64 12.46 -16.03
N LEU A 91 -4.60 12.08 -16.76
CA LEU A 91 -4.56 12.09 -18.21
C LEU A 91 -4.54 10.63 -18.66
N GLU A 92 -5.64 10.13 -19.20
CA GLU A 92 -5.78 8.74 -19.67
C GLU A 92 -5.17 8.56 -21.06
N ASP A 93 -4.29 7.57 -21.21
CA ASP A 93 -3.69 7.19 -22.48
C ASP A 93 -4.62 6.23 -23.24
N GLN A 94 -4.94 6.57 -24.49
CA GLN A 94 -5.82 5.75 -25.31
C GLN A 94 -5.15 4.46 -25.79
N GLY A 95 -5.90 3.36 -25.83
CA GLY A 95 -5.47 2.09 -26.43
C GLY A 95 -4.68 1.18 -25.51
N TYR A 96 -4.63 1.46 -24.21
CA TYR A 96 -3.98 0.61 -23.22
C TYR A 96 -4.97 -0.22 -22.40
N GLU A 97 -4.56 -1.47 -22.14
CA GLU A 97 -5.23 -2.45 -21.29
C GLU A 97 -4.17 -2.98 -20.29
N PRO A 98 -4.28 -2.74 -18.98
CA PRO A 98 -5.31 -1.96 -18.30
C PRO A 98 -5.20 -0.45 -18.56
N PRO A 99 -6.30 0.33 -18.37
CA PRO A 99 -6.26 1.78 -18.49
C PRO A 99 -5.19 2.39 -17.59
N GLN A 100 -4.45 3.33 -18.15
CA GLN A 100 -3.30 3.95 -17.53
C GLN A 100 -3.06 5.33 -18.12
N GLY A 101 -2.17 6.10 -17.50
CA GLY A 101 -1.70 7.34 -18.07
C GLY A 101 -0.92 8.20 -17.09
N THR A 102 -0.86 9.49 -17.35
CA THR A 102 -0.01 10.42 -16.58
C THR A 102 -0.81 11.20 -15.55
N VAL A 103 -0.13 11.68 -14.52
CA VAL A 103 -0.70 12.53 -13.48
C VAL A 103 -0.14 13.95 -13.64
N GLU A 104 -1.04 14.91 -13.83
CA GLU A 104 -0.69 16.33 -13.87
C GLU A 104 -1.00 16.95 -12.50
N VAL A 105 0.00 17.56 -11.87
CA VAL A 105 -0.17 18.25 -10.58
C VAL A 105 -0.57 19.70 -10.85
N VAL A 106 -1.75 20.08 -10.37
CA VAL A 106 -2.32 21.42 -10.55
C VAL A 106 -1.89 22.35 -9.42
N GLU A 107 -1.87 21.83 -8.19
CA GLU A 107 -1.53 22.60 -7.00
C GLU A 107 -0.82 21.71 -5.99
N ASP A 108 0.35 22.15 -5.54
CA ASP A 108 1.15 21.54 -4.49
C ASP A 108 1.69 22.64 -3.57
N GLU A 109 1.07 22.79 -2.40
CA GLU A 109 1.39 23.87 -1.46
C GLU A 109 2.77 23.69 -0.80
N LEU A 110 3.27 22.45 -0.71
CA LEU A 110 4.49 22.14 0.03
C LEU A 110 5.68 21.81 -0.88
N GLY A 111 5.49 21.82 -2.21
CA GLY A 111 6.54 21.46 -3.17
C GLY A 111 7.02 20.01 -2.98
N LEU A 112 6.13 19.13 -2.55
CA LEU A 112 6.39 17.72 -2.36
C LEU A 112 6.74 17.03 -3.68
N ILE A 113 6.12 17.43 -4.79
CA ILE A 113 6.30 16.79 -6.09
C ILE A 113 7.47 17.43 -6.83
N SER A 114 8.30 16.59 -7.43
CA SER A 114 9.37 17.03 -8.31
C SER A 114 8.80 17.53 -9.65
N GLU A 115 9.17 18.75 -10.05
CA GLU A 115 8.78 19.33 -11.35
C GLU A 115 9.36 18.55 -12.54
N GLU A 116 10.53 17.92 -12.36
CA GLU A 116 11.19 17.08 -13.36
C GLU A 116 10.75 15.61 -13.28
N GLY A 117 9.88 15.30 -12.33
CA GLY A 117 9.43 13.95 -12.00
C GLY A 117 8.46 13.37 -13.03
N PHE A 118 8.51 12.05 -13.23
CA PHE A 118 7.54 11.33 -14.05
C PHE A 118 6.45 10.71 -13.18
N ASN A 119 5.28 11.35 -13.20
CA ASN A 119 4.10 10.97 -12.44
C ASN A 119 3.14 10.16 -13.30
N PHE A 120 2.76 8.96 -12.85
CA PHE A 120 2.04 7.99 -13.66
C PHE A 120 1.02 7.22 -12.83
N TRP A 121 -0.07 6.80 -13.45
CA TRP A 121 -1.10 5.97 -12.83
C TRP A 121 -1.49 4.80 -13.73
N LYS A 122 -1.93 3.70 -13.11
CA LYS A 122 -2.38 2.50 -13.79
C LYS A 122 -3.46 1.80 -12.97
N LEU A 123 -4.51 1.35 -13.63
CA LEU A 123 -5.50 0.47 -13.02
C LEU A 123 -4.96 -0.95 -12.87
N ALA A 124 -5.30 -1.61 -11.77
CA ALA A 124 -4.80 -2.92 -11.41
C ALA A 124 -5.91 -3.84 -10.88
N GLU A 125 -5.69 -5.14 -11.08
CA GLU A 125 -6.63 -6.22 -10.72
C GLU A 125 -6.31 -6.80 -9.35
N GLU A 126 -5.02 -7.05 -9.10
CA GLU A 126 -4.51 -7.71 -7.90
C GLU A 126 -3.49 -6.86 -7.15
N GLU A 127 -3.32 -7.22 -5.89
CA GLU A 127 -2.26 -6.71 -5.02
C GLU A 127 -0.91 -7.31 -5.43
N GLY A 128 -0.24 -6.71 -6.42
CA GLY A 128 1.12 -7.06 -6.81
C GLY A 128 2.18 -6.36 -5.96
N GLU A 129 3.28 -7.07 -5.68
CA GLU A 129 4.49 -6.52 -5.04
C GLU A 129 5.22 -5.52 -5.96
N ASP A 130 5.21 -5.80 -7.27
CA ASP A 130 5.55 -4.83 -8.30
C ASP A 130 4.26 -4.23 -8.90
N PRO A 131 4.07 -2.89 -8.82
CA PRO A 131 2.86 -2.23 -9.29
C PRO A 131 2.65 -2.29 -10.81
N LEU A 132 3.57 -2.91 -11.57
CA LEU A 132 3.58 -2.94 -13.03
C LEU A 132 3.50 -4.35 -13.66
N ASP A 133 3.77 -5.44 -12.93
CA ASP A 133 4.33 -6.65 -13.55
C ASP A 133 3.45 -7.91 -13.57
N LYS A 134 2.14 -7.78 -13.30
CA LYS A 134 1.19 -8.90 -13.45
C LYS A 134 0.04 -8.51 -14.37
N GLY A 135 0.29 -8.58 -15.69
CA GLY A 135 -0.77 -8.56 -16.68
C GLY A 135 -1.53 -9.89 -16.65
N GLY A 136 -2.69 -9.92 -16.00
CA GLY A 136 -3.63 -11.03 -16.09
C GLY A 136 -4.09 -11.21 -17.53
N LEU A 137 -4.14 -12.45 -18.02
CA LEU A 137 -4.68 -12.76 -19.34
C LEU A 137 -6.21 -12.70 -19.28
N TRP A 138 -6.81 -11.56 -19.64
CA TRP A 138 -8.27 -11.43 -19.68
C TRP A 138 -8.86 -11.85 -21.02
N ILE A 139 -9.91 -12.66 -20.94
CA ILE A 139 -10.76 -13.02 -22.08
C ILE A 139 -11.92 -12.03 -22.10
N TRP A 140 -11.86 -11.13 -23.06
CA TRP A 140 -12.89 -10.14 -23.35
C TRP A 140 -14.26 -10.82 -23.58
N GLY A 141 -15.25 -10.50 -22.72
CA GLY A 141 -16.66 -10.89 -22.92
C GLY A 141 -17.35 -11.65 -21.78
N LEU A 142 -16.66 -11.95 -20.67
CA LEU A 142 -17.25 -12.78 -19.60
C LEU A 142 -17.78 -12.01 -18.37
N PHE A 143 -17.48 -10.72 -18.20
CA PHE A 143 -17.81 -9.99 -16.97
C PHE A 143 -18.38 -8.59 -17.24
N SER A 144 -19.39 -8.21 -16.46
CA SER A 144 -20.16 -6.96 -16.59
C SER A 144 -19.82 -5.87 -15.54
N GLU A 145 -18.95 -6.14 -14.55
CA GLU A 145 -18.60 -5.23 -13.44
C GLU A 145 -17.19 -5.54 -12.86
N PRO A 146 -16.57 -4.61 -12.09
CA PRO A 146 -15.51 -3.73 -12.54
C PRO A 146 -14.16 -4.44 -12.81
N LEU A 147 -13.58 -4.15 -13.98
CA LEU A 147 -12.36 -4.74 -14.52
C LEU A 147 -11.11 -4.51 -13.64
N TYR A 148 -11.11 -3.46 -12.80
CA TYR A 148 -9.95 -3.06 -11.98
C TYR A 148 -10.38 -2.44 -10.63
N PRO A 149 -10.34 -3.17 -9.51
CA PRO A 149 -10.71 -2.66 -8.19
C PRO A 149 -9.64 -1.77 -7.54
N LEU A 150 -8.43 -1.71 -8.12
CA LEU A 150 -7.30 -0.97 -7.57
C LEU A 150 -6.75 0.02 -8.60
N MET A 151 -6.17 1.10 -8.11
CA MET A 151 -5.43 2.08 -8.88
C MET A 151 -4.07 2.29 -8.19
N ASN A 152 -3.01 2.09 -8.96
CA ASN A 152 -1.64 2.35 -8.55
C ASN A 152 -1.23 3.70 -9.10
N ILE A 153 -0.68 4.56 -8.26
CA ILE A 153 -0.17 5.87 -8.64
C ILE A 153 1.27 5.97 -8.17
N GLN A 154 2.15 6.43 -9.05
CA GLN A 154 3.55 6.71 -8.76
C GLN A 154 3.79 8.20 -8.93
N LEU A 155 4.31 8.84 -7.88
CA LEU A 155 4.74 10.23 -7.88
C LEU A 155 6.23 10.31 -7.57
N ASP A 156 6.94 11.15 -8.30
CA ASP A 156 8.32 11.49 -7.98
C ASP A 156 8.32 12.67 -7.00
N VAL A 157 8.89 12.45 -5.81
CA VAL A 157 8.82 13.37 -4.66
C VAL A 157 10.18 13.93 -4.29
N ASN A 158 10.18 15.19 -3.86
CA ASN A 158 11.31 15.90 -3.27
C ASN A 158 11.46 15.57 -1.78
N GLU A 159 12.59 15.97 -1.21
CA GLU A 159 12.79 15.90 0.23
C GLU A 159 11.97 17.00 0.92
N VAL A 160 11.12 16.63 1.87
CA VAL A 160 10.23 17.57 2.58
C VAL A 160 10.48 17.47 4.09
N PRO A 161 10.68 18.59 4.80
CA PRO A 161 10.82 18.57 6.24
C PRO A 161 9.51 18.14 6.93
N ILE A 162 9.61 17.10 7.75
CA ILE A 162 8.60 16.72 8.72
C ILE A 162 8.85 17.52 10.01
N SER A 163 7.84 17.66 10.88
CA SER A 163 8.02 18.24 12.21
C SER A 163 9.13 17.51 12.98
N ASP A 164 9.79 18.25 13.89
CA ASP A 164 10.88 17.78 14.76
C ASP A 164 12.24 17.55 14.09
N GLY A 165 12.46 18.11 12.89
CA GLY A 165 13.76 18.10 12.22
C GLY A 165 14.07 16.82 11.44
N THR A 166 13.11 15.90 11.37
CA THR A 166 13.13 14.74 10.47
C THR A 166 12.73 15.18 9.07
N THR A 167 13.30 14.59 8.01
CA THR A 167 12.89 14.82 6.62
C THR A 167 12.25 13.58 6.01
N PHE A 168 11.20 13.79 5.22
CA PHE A 168 10.64 12.79 4.33
C PHE A 168 11.59 12.62 3.13
N PRO A 169 12.02 11.40 2.80
CA PRO A 169 13.04 11.19 1.78
C PRO A 169 12.53 11.51 0.37
N ALA A 170 13.40 12.10 -0.46
CA ALA A 170 13.17 12.21 -1.90
C ALA A 170 13.16 10.81 -2.55
N GLY A 171 12.37 10.64 -3.61
CA GLY A 171 12.33 9.38 -4.36
C GLY A 171 10.99 9.11 -5.02
N LYS A 172 10.61 7.82 -5.10
CA LYS A 172 9.34 7.39 -5.68
C LYS A 172 8.33 7.09 -4.57
N LEU A 173 7.27 7.88 -4.53
CA LEU A 173 6.09 7.64 -3.70
C LEU A 173 5.08 6.83 -4.51
N PHE A 174 4.71 5.67 -3.99
CA PHE A 174 3.66 4.84 -4.53
C PHE A 174 2.40 4.97 -3.69
N MET A 175 1.27 5.02 -4.37
CA MET A 175 -0.05 5.08 -3.76
C MET A 175 -0.87 3.93 -4.30
N LYS A 176 -1.51 3.22 -3.40
CA LYS A 176 -2.42 2.12 -3.74
C LYS A 176 -3.81 2.50 -3.26
N VAL A 177 -4.72 2.66 -4.21
CA VAL A 177 -6.02 3.28 -3.97
C VAL A 177 -7.12 2.34 -4.46
N PRO A 178 -8.14 2.03 -3.65
CA PRO A 178 -9.29 1.29 -4.14
C PRO A 178 -10.12 2.15 -5.09
N HIS A 179 -10.41 1.59 -6.25
CA HIS A 179 -11.10 2.20 -7.36
C HIS A 179 -12.42 1.48 -7.63
N ALA A 180 -13.47 2.26 -7.82
CA ALA A 180 -14.76 1.77 -8.31
C ALA A 180 -15.24 2.64 -9.47
N ARG A 181 -15.85 2.01 -10.47
CA ARG A 181 -16.45 2.70 -11.61
C ARG A 181 -17.91 2.28 -11.73
N GLY A 182 -18.82 3.25 -11.73
CA GLY A 182 -20.25 3.03 -11.90
C GLY A 182 -20.80 3.87 -13.05
N SER A 183 -21.75 3.32 -13.81
CA SER A 183 -22.36 3.98 -14.97
C SER A 183 -23.10 5.28 -14.62
N LYS A 184 -23.59 5.41 -13.37
CA LYS A 184 -24.30 6.61 -12.88
C LYS A 184 -23.47 7.47 -11.93
N THR A 185 -22.53 6.88 -11.22
CA THR A 185 -21.73 7.55 -10.17
C THR A 185 -20.39 8.05 -10.68
N GLY A 186 -19.96 7.62 -11.87
CA GLY A 186 -18.61 7.89 -12.37
C GLY A 186 -17.56 7.05 -11.65
N VAL A 187 -16.35 7.60 -11.60
CA VAL A 187 -15.18 7.05 -10.93
C VAL A 187 -15.19 7.48 -9.47
N ALA A 188 -15.02 6.52 -8.57
CA ALA A 188 -14.86 6.75 -7.15
C ALA A 188 -13.50 6.22 -6.70
N LEU A 189 -12.69 7.11 -6.13
CA LEU A 189 -11.42 6.80 -5.47
C LEU A 189 -11.60 6.94 -3.96
N SER A 190 -11.19 5.92 -3.23
CA SER A 190 -11.34 5.88 -1.76
C SER A 190 -10.00 6.07 -1.04
N GLY A 191 -9.98 5.90 0.28
CA GLY A 191 -8.73 5.99 1.04
C GLY A 191 -7.78 4.85 0.71
N GLY A 192 -6.50 5.17 0.54
CA GLY A 192 -5.46 4.24 0.13
C GLY A 192 -4.23 4.26 1.03
N THR A 193 -3.25 3.43 0.71
CA THR A 193 -1.96 3.34 1.41
C THR A 193 -0.86 4.02 0.61
N LEU A 194 0.13 4.55 1.32
CA LEU A 194 1.31 5.19 0.75
C LEU A 194 2.54 4.37 1.08
N SER A 195 3.43 4.19 0.12
CA SER A 195 4.72 3.53 0.31
C SER A 195 5.83 4.21 -0.49
N VAL A 196 7.06 4.11 -0.04
CA VAL A 196 8.22 4.72 -0.69
C VAL A 196 9.28 3.67 -0.97
N ARG A 197 9.98 3.79 -2.10
CA ARG A 197 11.15 2.94 -2.39
C ARG A 197 12.37 3.49 -1.68
N GLN A 198 12.98 2.69 -0.80
CA GLN A 198 14.24 3.01 -0.15
C GLN A 198 15.33 2.02 -0.53
N ILE A 199 16.53 2.53 -0.76
CA ILE A 199 17.72 1.69 -0.96
C ILE A 199 18.32 1.43 0.42
N VAL A 200 18.18 0.21 0.92
CA VAL A 200 18.74 -0.23 2.20
C VAL A 200 20.02 -1.01 1.93
N ALA A 201 21.10 -0.63 2.61
CA ALA A 201 22.39 -1.30 2.50
C ALA A 201 22.47 -2.45 3.51
N TYR A 202 22.41 -3.69 3.02
CA TYR A 202 22.57 -4.90 3.81
C TYR A 202 24.02 -5.37 3.82
N GLN A 203 24.49 -5.88 4.96
CA GLN A 203 25.75 -6.62 5.00
C GLN A 203 25.51 -8.02 4.42
N ALA A 204 26.19 -8.34 3.33
CA ALA A 204 26.00 -9.59 2.58
C ALA A 204 26.97 -10.70 3.00
N ASP A 205 27.84 -10.45 3.98
CA ASP A 205 28.89 -11.36 4.41
C ASP A 205 29.00 -11.42 5.95
N LEU A 206 29.31 -12.61 6.46
CA LEU A 206 29.55 -12.90 7.89
C LEU A 206 30.77 -12.15 8.44
N ILE A 207 31.71 -11.77 7.57
CA ILE A 207 32.90 -10.97 7.94
C ILE A 207 32.75 -9.48 7.63
N GLY A 208 31.59 -9.02 7.14
CA GLY A 208 31.27 -7.60 6.95
C GLY A 208 32.04 -6.89 5.84
N LEU A 209 32.64 -7.63 4.89
CA LEU A 209 33.46 -7.04 3.81
C LEU A 209 32.68 -6.63 2.56
N SER A 210 31.43 -7.08 2.41
CA SER A 210 30.58 -6.71 1.28
C SER A 210 29.24 -6.10 1.73
N LYS A 211 28.82 -5.06 1.02
CA LYS A 211 27.51 -4.41 1.19
C LYS A 211 26.70 -4.63 -0.09
N ALA A 212 25.46 -5.07 0.05
CA ALA A 212 24.49 -5.15 -1.02
C ALA A 212 23.44 -4.06 -0.83
N ASN A 213 23.17 -3.28 -1.88
CA ASN A 213 22.11 -2.29 -1.88
C ASN A 213 20.86 -2.94 -2.44
N ILE A 214 19.85 -3.12 -1.59
CA ILE A 214 18.56 -3.71 -1.95
C ILE A 214 17.51 -2.59 -1.91
N ALA A 215 16.70 -2.49 -2.95
CA ALA A 215 15.63 -1.53 -2.99
C ALA A 215 14.36 -2.17 -2.43
N GLU A 216 13.86 -1.64 -1.33
CA GLU A 216 12.67 -2.14 -0.62
C GLU A 216 11.57 -1.09 -0.64
N VAL A 217 10.32 -1.54 -0.64
CA VAL A 217 9.14 -0.66 -0.59
C VAL A 217 8.64 -0.64 0.86
N ARG A 218 8.72 0.53 1.51
CA ARG A 218 8.30 0.70 2.91
C ARG A 218 7.01 1.51 3.00
N PRO A 219 6.03 1.11 3.82
CA PRO A 219 4.84 1.90 4.03
C PRO A 219 5.19 3.22 4.75
N CYS A 220 4.58 4.31 4.33
CA CYS A 220 4.93 5.66 4.78
C CYS A 220 3.72 6.58 5.03
N GLY A 221 2.49 6.06 4.97
CA GLY A 221 1.30 6.84 5.29
C GLY A 221 0.01 6.39 4.63
N THR A 222 -0.96 7.30 4.57
CA THR A 222 -2.27 7.06 3.94
C THR A 222 -2.66 8.22 3.03
N VAL A 223 -3.48 7.93 2.02
CA VAL A 223 -4.05 8.92 1.11
C VAL A 223 -5.56 8.94 1.21
N ARG A 224 -6.16 10.11 1.07
CA ARG A 224 -7.61 10.26 0.91
C ARG A 224 -7.91 11.16 -0.28
N PHE A 225 -8.88 10.74 -1.07
CA PHE A 225 -9.39 11.53 -2.19
C PHE A 225 -10.68 12.23 -1.77
N THR A 226 -10.78 13.49 -2.16
CA THR A 226 -12.01 14.26 -2.17
C THR A 226 -12.17 14.79 -3.58
N SER A 227 -13.13 14.28 -4.33
CA SER A 227 -13.50 14.88 -5.61
C SER A 227 -14.14 16.23 -5.34
N THR A 228 -13.64 17.29 -5.97
CA THR A 228 -14.38 18.54 -6.05
C THR A 228 -14.99 18.55 -7.44
N ALA A 229 -16.31 18.38 -7.54
CA ALA A 229 -16.99 18.59 -8.81
C ALA A 229 -16.71 20.03 -9.26
N ALA A 230 -16.27 20.19 -10.52
CA ALA A 230 -16.01 21.51 -11.11
C ALA A 230 -17.32 22.29 -11.31
#